data_AF-A0A1U9KIT2-F1
#
_entry.id   AF-A0A1U9KIT2-F1
#
_cell.length_a   1.000
_cell.length_b   1.000
_cell.length_c   1.000
_cell.angle_alpha   90.00
_cell.angle_beta   90.00
_cell.angle_gamma   90.00
#
_symmetry.space_group_name_H-M   'P 1'
#
loop_
_entity.id
_entity.type
_entity.pdbx_description
1 polymer ?
#
loop_
_entity_poly.entity_id
_entity_poly.type
_entity_poly.pdbx_seq_one_letter_code
_entity_poly.pdbx_strand_id
1 'polypeptide(L)'
;MQDNQIKLICDSGKELIYKEIIPSEMLDLILICGAEGSRNDTYMNIVQQWCSIRYINNVPVPFPKNKHMLNTLANDIGADGIKAIENYLLSTEAEDNNDIDLIKN
;
A
#
# COMPACT_ATOMS: atom_id res chain seq x y z
N MET A 1 -10.00 -3.63 -17.75
CA MET A 1 -9.36 -3.93 -16.46
C MET A 1 -10.22 -3.29 -15.40
N GLN A 2 -10.83 -4.07 -14.50
CA GLN A 2 -11.52 -3.51 -13.35
C GLN A 2 -10.50 -2.71 -12.53
N ASP A 3 -10.83 -1.46 -12.21
CA ASP A 3 -10.09 -0.70 -11.22
C ASP A 3 -10.33 -1.38 -9.86
N ASN A 4 -9.42 -2.25 -9.46
CA ASN A 4 -9.49 -3.01 -8.21
C ASN A 4 -9.10 -2.09 -7.03
N GLN A 5 -9.96 -1.10 -6.77
CA GLN A 5 -9.79 -0.16 -5.67
C GLN A 5 -10.60 -0.63 -4.47
N ILE A 6 -9.97 -0.65 -3.30
CA ILE A 6 -10.58 -1.05 -2.04
C ILE A 6 -10.64 0.15 -1.11
N LYS A 7 -11.80 0.34 -0.48
CA LYS A 7 -11.98 1.37 0.54
C LYS A 7 -11.65 0.79 1.91
N LEU A 8 -10.70 1.42 2.60
CA LEU A 8 -10.33 1.10 3.98
C LEU A 8 -10.86 2.20 4.90
N ILE A 9 -11.45 1.80 6.03
CA ILE A 9 -11.92 2.72 7.08
C ILE A 9 -10.98 2.57 8.28
N CYS A 10 -10.34 3.67 8.66
CA CYS A 10 -9.45 3.70 9.83
C CYS A 10 -10.27 3.82 11.12
N ASP A 11 -9.68 3.44 12.26
CA ASP A 11 -10.30 3.56 13.59
C ASP A 11 -10.76 5.01 13.90
N SER A 12 -10.08 6.01 13.34
CA SER A 12 -10.42 7.43 13.47
C SER A 12 -11.60 7.90 12.61
N GLY A 13 -12.11 7.04 11.72
CA GLY A 13 -13.07 7.39 10.66
C GLY A 13 -12.43 7.96 9.39
N LYS A 14 -11.10 8.10 9.34
CA LYS A 14 -10.36 8.45 8.11
C LYS A 14 -10.59 7.37 7.05
N GLU A 15 -10.87 7.78 5.82
CA GLU A 15 -11.07 6.88 4.68
C GLU A 15 -9.83 6.84 3.79
N LEU A 16 -9.36 5.65 3.45
CA LEU A 16 -8.29 5.45 2.48
C LEU A 16 -8.82 4.67 1.28
N ILE A 17 -8.37 5.03 0.09
CA ILE A 17 -8.58 4.20 -1.11
C ILE A 17 -7.26 3.53 -1.45
N TYR A 18 -7.23 2.21 -1.29
CA TYR A 18 -6.11 1.35 -1.63
C TYR A 18 -6.26 0.84 -3.07
N LYS A 19 -5.16 0.86 -3.82
CA LYS A 19 -5.03 0.21 -5.12
C LYS A 19 -3.62 -0.38 -5.22
N GLU A 20 -3.53 -1.65 -5.55
CA GLU A 20 -2.24 -2.31 -5.76
C GLU A 20 -1.39 -1.55 -6.78
N ILE A 21 -0.10 -1.38 -6.47
CA ILE A 21 0.82 -0.71 -7.38
C ILE A 21 1.02 -1.53 -8.65
N ILE A 22 1.10 -0.84 -9.79
CA ILE A 22 1.37 -1.49 -11.07
C ILE A 22 2.89 -1.59 -11.33
N PRO A 23 3.34 -2.48 -12.23
CA PRO A 23 4.78 -2.66 -12.48
C PRO A 23 5.54 -1.39 -12.88
N SER A 24 4.92 -0.46 -13.60
CA SER A 24 5.57 0.82 -13.93
C SER A 24 5.77 1.71 -12.70
N GLU A 25 4.80 1.74 -11.78
CA GLU A 25 4.91 2.49 -10.52
C GLU A 25 5.99 1.86 -9.61
N MET A 26 6.19 0.55 -9.69
CA MET A 26 7.30 -0.13 -8.99
C MET A 26 8.67 0.35 -9.49
N LEU A 27 8.84 0.55 -10.80
CA LEU A 27 10.08 1.09 -11.35
C LEU A 27 10.34 2.51 -10.84
N ASP A 28 9.30 3.35 -10.80
CA ASP A 28 9.39 4.70 -10.24
C ASP A 28 9.76 4.64 -8.74
N LEU A 29 9.18 3.69 -8.00
CA LEU A 29 9.47 3.50 -6.58
C LEU A 29 10.93 3.14 -6.32
N ILE A 30 11.50 2.22 -7.11
CA ILE A 30 12.92 1.86 -7.03
C ILE A 30 13.81 3.09 -7.24
N LEU A 31 13.48 3.93 -8.22
CA LEU A 31 14.22 5.17 -8.49
C LEU A 31 14.12 6.17 -7.32
N ILE A 32 12.94 6.29 -6.71
CA ILE A 32 12.70 7.20 -5.57
C ILE A 32 13.46 6.73 -4.32
N CYS A 33 13.44 5.43 -4.04
CA CYS A 33 14.11 4.83 -2.89
C CYS A 33 15.64 4.88 -3.03
N GLY A 34 16.15 4.88 -4.27
CA GLY A 34 17.56 4.85 -4.59
C GLY A 34 18.22 3.52 -4.24
N ALA A 35 19.50 3.35 -4.62
CA ALA A 35 20.20 2.08 -4.53
C ALA A 35 20.27 1.47 -3.12
N GLU A 36 20.38 2.30 -2.09
CA GLU A 36 20.44 1.84 -0.70
C GLU A 36 19.05 1.43 -0.18
N GLY A 37 18.01 2.19 -0.52
CA GLY A 37 16.63 1.86 -0.13
C GLY A 37 16.13 0.62 -0.87
N SER A 38 16.43 0.49 -2.16
CA SER A 38 15.97 -0.61 -3.01
C SER A 38 16.61 -1.97 -2.68
N ARG A 39 17.70 -1.99 -1.92
CA ARG A 39 18.36 -3.22 -1.44
C ARG A 39 17.79 -3.73 -0.12
N ASN A 40 16.92 -2.94 0.53
CA ASN A 40 16.27 -3.31 1.77
C ASN A 40 14.82 -3.74 1.46
N ASP A 41 14.60 -5.05 1.37
CA ASP A 41 13.31 -5.62 1.01
C ASP A 41 12.20 -5.18 1.97
N THR A 42 12.48 -5.13 3.28
CA THR A 42 11.52 -4.66 4.29
C THR A 42 11.11 -3.21 4.03
N TYR A 43 12.08 -2.34 3.73
CA TYR A 43 11.80 -0.94 3.41
C TYR A 43 10.98 -0.82 2.13
N MET A 44 11.35 -1.55 1.08
CA MET A 44 10.63 -1.54 -0.19
C MET A 44 9.19 -2.02 -0.06
N ASN A 45 8.96 -3.10 0.69
CA ASN A 45 7.61 -3.63 0.93
C ASN A 45 6.74 -2.60 1.66
N ILE A 46 7.26 -1.99 2.72
CA ILE A 46 6.54 -0.94 3.46
C ILE A 46 6.20 0.25 2.56
N VAL A 47 7.18 0.72 1.79
CA VAL A 47 6.99 1.87 0.90
C VAL A 47 6.00 1.55 -0.22
N GLN A 48 6.04 0.34 -0.77
CA GLN A 48 5.05 -0.16 -1.74
C GLN A 48 3.63 -0.10 -1.16
N GLN A 49 3.44 -0.61 0.07
CA GLN A 49 2.13 -0.60 0.73
C GLN A 49 1.59 0.83 0.89
N TRP A 50 2.44 1.78 1.29
CA TRP A 50 2.04 3.18 1.43
C TRP A 50 1.72 3.81 0.07
N CYS A 51 2.53 3.53 -0.94
CA CYS A 51 2.32 4.04 -2.30
C CYS A 51 1.14 3.39 -3.01
N SER A 52 0.48 2.38 -2.43
CA SER A 52 -0.81 1.85 -2.90
C SER A 52 -1.99 2.76 -2.56
N ILE A 53 -1.83 3.77 -1.69
CA ILE A 53 -2.91 4.71 -1.36
C ILE A 53 -3.11 5.72 -2.50
N ARG A 54 -4.34 5.81 -3.01
CA ARG A 54 -4.74 6.70 -4.10
C ARG A 54 -5.58 7.88 -3.62
N TYR A 55 -6.31 7.73 -2.51
CA TYR A 55 -7.09 8.81 -1.91
C TYR A 55 -7.05 8.74 -0.39
N ILE A 56 -7.11 9.90 0.25
CA ILE A 56 -7.31 10.07 1.69
C ILE A 56 -8.51 11.01 1.87
N ASN A 57 -9.58 10.57 2.54
CA ASN A 57 -10.82 11.33 2.73
C ASN A 57 -11.37 11.94 1.44
N ASN A 58 -11.42 11.15 0.36
CA ASN A 58 -11.82 11.55 -1.00
C ASN A 58 -10.90 12.60 -1.68
N VAL A 59 -9.75 12.94 -1.08
CA VAL A 59 -8.72 13.78 -1.71
C VAL A 59 -7.72 12.88 -2.45
N PRO A 60 -7.51 13.06 -3.77
CA PRO A 60 -6.51 12.29 -4.50
C PRO A 60 -5.10 12.53 -3.96
N VAL A 61 -4.37 11.45 -3.78
CA VAL A 61 -2.97 11.47 -3.37
C VAL A 61 -2.10 11.30 -4.63
N PRO A 62 -1.23 12.27 -4.96
CA PRO A 62 -0.31 12.10 -6.08
C PRO A 62 0.73 11.02 -5.77
N PHE A 63 1.07 10.21 -6.78
CA PHE A 63 2.16 9.25 -6.63
C PHE A 63 3.45 10.00 -6.26
N PRO A 64 4.20 9.55 -5.24
CA PRO A 64 5.42 10.21 -4.79
C PRO A 64 6.45 10.36 -5.92
N LYS A 65 7.20 11.46 -5.94
CA LYS A 65 8.26 11.72 -6.94
C LYS A 65 9.67 11.76 -6.35
N ASN A 66 9.76 11.75 -5.02
CA ASN A 66 11.01 11.83 -4.28
C ASN A 66 10.77 11.37 -2.83
N LYS A 67 11.86 11.15 -2.10
CA LYS A 67 11.84 10.66 -0.71
C LYS A 67 11.11 11.60 0.26
N HIS A 68 11.10 12.91 0.00
CA HIS A 68 10.36 13.84 0.85
C HIS A 68 8.85 13.60 0.76
N MET A 69 8.32 13.40 -0.46
CA MET A 69 6.92 13.05 -0.67
C MET A 69 6.54 11.70 -0.04
N LEU A 70 7.45 10.72 -0.01
CA LEU A 70 7.21 9.46 0.71
C LEU A 70 6.97 9.70 2.21
N ASN A 71 7.80 10.53 2.82
CA ASN A 71 7.66 10.86 4.23
C ASN A 71 6.35 11.63 4.50
N THR A 72 6.00 12.57 3.63
CA THR A 72 4.71 13.27 3.71
C THR A 72 3.54 12.30 3.60
N LEU A 73 3.57 11.39 2.63
CA LEU A 73 2.54 10.37 2.45
C LEU A 73 2.38 9.49 3.71
N ALA A 74 3.48 8.99 4.27
CA ALA A 74 3.45 8.19 5.48
C ALA A 74 2.80 8.95 6.67
N ASN A 75 3.11 10.24 6.80
CA ASN A 75 2.52 11.10 7.82
C ASN A 75 1.03 11.36 7.59
N ASP A 76 0.62 11.57 6.34
CA ASP A 76 -0.78 11.81 5.97
C ASP A 76 -1.65 10.56 6.18
N ILE A 77 -1.11 9.37 5.84
CA ILE A 77 -1.73 8.07 6.16
C ILE A 77 -1.86 7.93 7.67
N GLY A 78 -0.79 8.19 8.42
CA GLY A 78 -0.76 8.11 9.88
C GLY A 78 -0.77 6.67 10.41
N ALA A 79 -0.56 6.52 11.72
CA ALA A 79 -0.44 5.20 12.35
C ALA A 79 -1.73 4.37 12.27
N ASP A 80 -2.89 5.01 12.35
CA ASP A 80 -4.20 4.36 12.21
C ASP A 80 -4.42 3.85 10.78
N GLY A 81 -4.03 4.64 9.78
CA GLY A 81 -4.08 4.27 8.38
C GLY A 81 -3.13 3.12 8.04
N ILE A 82 -1.90 3.14 8.57
CA ILE A 82 -0.93 2.05 8.40
C ILE A 82 -1.51 0.74 8.95
N LYS A 83 -2.09 0.77 10.16
CA LYS A 83 -2.74 -0.39 10.76
C LYS A 83 -3.92 -0.91 9.93
N ALA A 84 -4.72 -0.02 9.34
CA ALA A 84 -5.81 -0.42 8.45
C ALA A 84 -5.30 -1.12 7.17
N ILE A 85 -4.19 -0.66 6.61
CA ILE A 85 -3.53 -1.29 5.45
C ILE A 85 -2.98 -2.67 5.83
N GLU A 86 -2.27 -2.78 6.96
CA GLU A 86 -1.71 -4.05 7.44
C GLU A 86 -2.80 -5.10 7.68
N ASN A 87 -3.89 -4.71 8.36
CA ASN A 87 -5.02 -5.61 8.61
C ASN A 87 -5.65 -6.11 7.30
N TYR A 88 -5.79 -5.23 6.31
CA TYR A 88 -6.31 -5.61 4.99
C TYR A 88 -5.41 -6.64 4.31
N LEU A 89 -4.09 -6.39 4.26
CA LEU A 89 -3.14 -7.29 3.61
C LEU A 89 -3.06 -8.66 4.30
N LEU A 90 -3.08 -8.68 5.63
CA LEU A 90 -3.13 -9.93 6.40
C LEU A 90 -4.43 -10.71 6.13
N SER A 91 -5.56 -10.01 5.96
CA SER A 91 -6.82 -10.68 5.65
C SER A 91 -6.83 -11.30 4.25
N THR A 92 -6.23 -10.64 3.26
CA THR A 92 -6.13 -11.17 1.90
C THR A 92 -5.18 -12.36 1.83
N GLU A 93 -4.05 -12.31 2.54
CA GLU A 93 -3.11 -13.43 2.60
C GLU A 93 -3.72 -14.67 3.29
N ALA A 94 -4.59 -14.46 4.29
CA ALA A 94 -5.28 -15.55 4.98
C ALA A 94 -6.36 -16.22 4.08
N GLU A 95 -7.05 -15.45 3.23
CA GLU A 95 -8.02 -15.97 2.29
C GLU A 95 -7.36 -16.87 1.22
N ASP A 96 -6.24 -16.43 0.65
CA ASP A 96 -5.49 -17.18 -0.37
C ASP A 96 -4.98 -18.55 0.14
N ASN A 97 -4.66 -18.66 1.44
CA ASN A 97 -4.18 -19.92 2.02
C ASN A 97 -5.30 -20.96 2.22
N ASN A 98 -6.55 -20.54 2.47
CA ASN A 98 -7.66 -21.46 2.65
C ASN A 98 -8.08 -22.16 1.35
N ASP A 99 -7.93 -21.49 0.20
CA ASP A 99 -8.26 -22.06 -1.11
C ASP A 99 -7.29 -23.18 -1.54
N ILE A 100 -6.03 -23.13 -1.08
CA ILE A 100 -5.03 -24.17 -1.36
C ILE A 100 -5.32 -25.47 -0.60
N ASP A 101 -5.86 -25.38 0.62
CA ASP A 101 -6.16 -26.55 1.46
C ASP A 101 -7.47 -27.25 1.07
N LEU A 102 -8.40 -26.56 0.39
CA LEU A 102 -9.62 -27.17 -0.17
C LEU A 102 -9.36 -28.01 -1.43
N ILE A 103 -8.29 -27.72 -2.19
CA ILE A 103 -7.95 -28.46 -3.42
C ILE A 103 -7.21 -29.79 -3.11
N LYS A 104 -6.72 -29.96 -1.88
CA LYS A 104 -5.96 -31.15 -1.45
C LYS A 104 -6.80 -32.25 -0.80
N ASN A 105 -8.13 -32.10 -0.69
CA ASN A 105 -9.04 -33.11 -0.12
C ASN A 105 -9.94 -33.76 -1.17
#